data_AF-A0A9P5GSE3-F1
#
_entry.id   AF-A0A9P5GSE3-F1
#
_cell.length_a   1.000
_cell.length_b   1.000
_cell.length_c   1.000
_cell.angle_alpha   90.00
_cell.angle_beta   90.00
_cell.angle_gamma   90.00
#
_symmetry.space_group_name_H-M   'P 1'
#
loop_
_entity.id
_entity.type
_entity.pdbx_description
1 polymer ?
#
loop_
_entity_poly.entity_id
_entity_poly.type
_entity_poly.pdbx_seq_one_letter_code
_entity_poly.pdbx_strand_id
1 'polypeptide(L)'
;MASAQPTTRPPPLFAKLLRLDNPIRSLTLAFWSWKVLLYIVVVACPGSGYDTSTSLISYLADPSTVAHSESLSGPLKFARWDSIYYVDIAEKGYLFEQEWAFGWGYTKLLSIFVAGIRLSGGDAGPASTAMVGVVLSHVAHYLSVLALYRLSANIFGHATATQHLICFLSAALHIISPAGAFLSAPYGESIVSVLNMTGFYLYSSSLIAERNGATRLRDIRVLTSAVLFAAATMVRSNGILSGFLFAYDAAVLAWKILTKGPTLHTIVRLAVIIVGGCIVGSGMIIPQFLAYRMYCLSESDLRPWCEWTLPSIYGWVQNHYW
;
A
#
# COMPACT_ATOMS: atom_id res chain seq x y z
N MET A 1 46.01 33.42 34.73
CA MET A 1 44.73 32.69 34.69
C MET A 1 44.45 32.29 33.25
N ALA A 2 44.66 31.03 32.91
CA ALA A 2 44.39 30.51 31.57
C ALA A 2 42.87 30.25 31.44
N SER A 3 42.25 30.84 30.42
CA SER A 3 40.86 30.62 30.05
C SER A 3 40.74 29.22 29.45
N ALA A 4 40.00 28.33 30.12
CA ALA A 4 39.66 27.01 29.60
C ALA A 4 38.62 27.16 28.49
N GLN A 5 38.96 26.73 27.28
CA GLN A 5 38.00 26.59 26.18
C GLN A 5 36.96 25.51 26.54
N PRO A 6 35.66 25.72 26.24
CA PRO A 6 34.65 24.70 26.46
C PRO A 6 34.86 23.55 25.48
N THR A 7 35.12 22.37 26.02
CA THR A 7 35.19 21.11 25.28
C THR A 7 33.81 20.79 24.73
N THR A 8 33.61 21.00 23.42
CA THR A 8 32.42 20.55 22.71
C THR A 8 32.42 19.03 22.72
N ARG A 9 31.54 18.42 23.52
CA ARG A 9 31.31 16.97 23.47
C ARG A 9 30.95 16.61 22.03
N PRO A 10 31.64 15.64 21.40
CA PRO A 10 31.26 15.20 20.07
C PRO A 10 29.79 14.76 20.11
N PRO A 11 28.96 15.17 19.14
CA PRO A 11 27.56 14.80 19.15
C PRO A 11 27.44 13.28 19.20
N PRO A 12 26.44 12.74 19.94
CA PRO A 12 26.26 11.30 20.08
C PRO A 12 26.19 10.65 18.70
N LEU A 13 26.68 9.41 18.58
CA LEU A 13 26.81 8.72 17.30
C LEU A 13 25.48 8.67 16.51
N PHE A 14 24.35 8.66 17.24
CA PHE A 14 22.99 8.76 16.70
C PHE A 14 22.70 10.10 15.99
N ALA A 15 23.22 11.21 16.52
CA ALA A 15 23.10 12.54 15.91
C ALA A 15 23.98 12.69 14.65
N LYS A 16 24.95 11.80 14.42
CA LYS A 16 25.68 11.75 13.15
C LYS A 16 24.92 10.99 12.06
N LEU A 17 24.02 10.07 12.43
CA LEU A 17 23.33 9.17 11.51
C LEU A 17 22.10 9.82 10.87
N LEU A 18 21.36 10.62 11.63
CA LEU A 18 20.12 11.28 11.20
C LEU A 18 20.35 12.79 11.05
N ARG A 19 20.90 13.19 9.91
CA ARG A 19 21.11 14.60 9.57
C ARG A 19 19.91 15.17 8.81
N LEU A 20 19.42 16.32 9.27
CA LEU A 20 18.37 17.09 8.59
C LEU A 20 18.86 17.72 7.27
N ASP A 21 20.17 17.92 7.12
CA ASP A 21 20.78 18.49 5.91
C ASP A 21 20.69 17.55 4.69
N ASN A 22 20.60 16.24 4.92
CA ASN A 22 20.38 15.25 3.88
C ASN A 22 19.27 14.27 4.32
N PRO A 23 18.00 14.73 4.30
CA PRO A 23 16.90 14.03 4.93
C PRO A 23 16.60 12.71 4.22
N ILE A 24 16.74 12.65 2.89
CA ILE A 24 16.53 11.41 2.11
C ILE A 24 17.56 10.35 2.50
N ARG A 25 18.85 10.71 2.58
CA ARG A 25 19.90 9.77 2.98
C ARG A 25 19.68 9.26 4.42
N SER A 26 19.34 10.17 5.33
CA SER A 26 19.03 9.85 6.73
C SER A 26 17.82 8.91 6.84
N LEU A 27 16.73 9.18 6.12
CA LEU A 27 15.54 8.31 6.07
C LEU A 27 15.87 6.94 5.45
N THR A 28 16.69 6.90 4.41
CA THR A 28 17.11 5.64 3.76
C THR A 28 17.86 4.75 4.73
N LEU A 29 18.82 5.33 5.45
CA LEU A 29 19.61 4.61 6.43
C LEU A 29 18.74 4.12 7.59
N ALA A 30 17.88 5.00 8.13
CA ALA A 30 16.92 4.64 9.17
C ALA A 30 16.00 3.48 8.74
N PHE A 31 15.49 3.54 7.51
CA PHE A 31 14.58 2.54 6.96
C PHE A 31 15.25 1.17 6.90
N TRP A 32 16.42 1.07 6.29
CA TRP A 32 17.11 -0.22 6.15
C TRP A 32 17.61 -0.75 7.50
N SER A 33 18.08 0.11 8.40
CA SER A 33 18.40 -0.32 9.77
C SER A 33 17.19 -0.90 10.49
N TRP A 34 16.02 -0.28 10.35
CA TRP A 34 14.78 -0.79 10.93
C TRP A 34 14.33 -2.11 10.27
N LYS A 35 14.40 -2.22 8.94
CA LYS A 35 14.04 -3.46 8.23
C LYS A 35 14.97 -4.62 8.56
N VAL A 36 16.27 -4.37 8.69
CA VAL A 36 17.24 -5.39 9.14
C VAL A 36 16.93 -5.83 10.57
N LEU A 37 16.64 -4.89 11.48
CA LEU A 37 16.22 -5.23 12.85
C LEU A 37 14.98 -6.11 12.87
N LEU A 38 13.92 -5.72 12.15
CA LEU A 38 12.69 -6.51 12.05
C LEU A 38 12.95 -7.89 11.44
N TYR A 39 13.81 -7.97 10.41
CA TYR A 39 14.15 -9.24 9.79
C TYR A 39 14.85 -10.17 10.78
N ILE A 40 15.83 -9.67 11.53
CA ILE A 40 16.52 -10.43 12.58
C ILE A 40 15.52 -10.91 13.63
N VAL A 41 14.64 -10.03 14.11
CA VAL A 41 13.61 -10.39 15.09
C VAL A 41 12.72 -11.52 14.58
N VAL A 42 12.16 -11.40 13.37
CA VAL A 42 11.26 -12.42 12.79
C VAL A 42 11.97 -13.76 12.57
N VAL A 43 13.21 -13.73 12.07
CA VAL A 43 13.96 -14.97 11.79
C VAL A 43 14.47 -15.63 13.07
N ALA A 44 14.88 -14.85 14.07
CA ALA A 44 15.37 -15.34 15.35
C ALA A 44 14.26 -15.80 16.32
N CYS A 45 12.99 -15.49 16.04
CA CYS A 45 11.88 -16.05 16.81
C CYS A 45 11.89 -17.58 16.75
N PRO A 46 11.96 -18.27 17.92
CA PRO A 46 12.04 -19.72 17.99
C PRO A 46 10.69 -20.38 17.72
N GLY A 47 10.74 -21.63 17.25
CA GLY A 47 9.57 -22.49 17.03
C GLY A 47 8.70 -22.09 15.84
N SER A 48 7.61 -22.84 15.66
CA SER A 48 6.58 -22.56 14.63
C SER A 48 5.81 -21.27 14.91
N GLY A 49 5.79 -20.83 16.18
CA GLY A 49 4.95 -19.72 16.66
C GLY A 49 3.56 -20.19 17.04
N TYR A 50 2.71 -19.26 17.49
CA TYR A 50 1.30 -19.55 17.83
C TYR A 50 0.50 -19.99 16.60
N ASP A 51 0.74 -19.35 15.45
CA ASP A 51 0.15 -19.72 14.18
C ASP A 51 1.04 -20.73 13.44
N THR A 52 0.48 -21.92 13.19
CA THR A 52 1.13 -23.04 12.50
C THR A 52 0.64 -23.21 11.07
N SER A 53 -0.26 -22.36 10.57
CA SER A 53 -0.84 -22.49 9.22
C SER A 53 0.20 -22.55 8.10
N THR A 54 1.34 -21.86 8.23
CA THR A 54 2.44 -21.92 7.27
C THR A 54 3.10 -23.29 7.15
N SER A 55 3.04 -24.13 8.20
CA SER A 55 3.56 -25.50 8.12
C SER A 55 2.70 -26.37 7.21
N LEU A 56 1.39 -26.08 7.09
CA LEU A 56 0.48 -26.78 6.18
C LEU A 56 0.86 -26.53 4.71
N ILE A 57 1.23 -25.29 4.36
CA ILE A 57 1.71 -24.95 3.02
C ILE A 57 2.99 -25.73 2.69
N SER A 58 3.90 -25.84 3.66
CA SER A 58 5.14 -26.60 3.49
C SER A 58 4.86 -28.11 3.35
N TYR A 59 3.93 -28.65 4.16
CA TYR A 59 3.51 -30.04 4.12
C TYR A 59 2.84 -30.43 2.78
N LEU A 60 1.96 -29.57 2.26
CA LEU A 60 1.29 -29.78 0.98
C LEU A 60 2.26 -29.71 -0.21
N ALA A 61 3.34 -28.93 -0.08
CA ALA A 61 4.39 -28.86 -1.10
C ALA A 61 5.31 -30.11 -1.06
N ASP A 62 5.66 -30.60 0.13
CA ASP A 62 6.46 -31.81 0.30
C ASP A 62 6.10 -32.56 1.61
N PRO A 63 5.35 -33.67 1.53
CA PRO A 63 4.93 -34.45 2.69
C PRO A 63 6.08 -35.08 3.49
N SER A 64 7.29 -35.14 2.93
CA SER A 64 8.47 -35.72 3.59
C SER A 64 9.16 -34.75 4.56
N THR A 65 8.79 -33.46 4.54
CA THR A 65 9.34 -32.40 5.40
C THR A 65 8.92 -32.47 6.88
N VAL A 66 7.99 -33.36 7.23
CA VAL A 66 7.42 -33.50 8.59
C VAL A 66 8.44 -33.98 9.63
N ALA A 67 9.54 -34.63 9.21
CA ALA A 67 10.53 -35.17 10.16
C ALA A 67 11.47 -34.10 10.78
N HIS A 68 11.46 -32.84 10.30
CA HIS A 68 12.36 -31.77 10.77
C HIS A 68 11.62 -30.47 11.12
N SER A 69 10.52 -30.59 11.86
CA SER A 69 9.64 -29.48 12.27
C SER A 69 10.26 -28.55 13.33
N GLU A 70 11.40 -27.92 13.03
CA GLU A 70 11.91 -26.77 13.80
C GLU A 70 12.38 -25.59 12.93
N SER A 71 12.56 -25.78 11.61
CA SER A 71 13.20 -24.78 10.74
C SER A 71 12.35 -24.47 9.51
N LEU A 72 11.26 -23.71 9.70
CA LEU A 72 10.59 -23.04 8.58
C LEU A 72 11.58 -22.10 7.88
N SER A 73 11.63 -22.12 6.54
CA SER A 73 12.55 -21.26 5.78
C SER A 73 12.32 -19.79 6.13
N GLY A 74 13.39 -18.99 6.15
CA GLY A 74 13.34 -17.58 6.59
C GLY A 74 12.20 -16.76 5.98
N PRO A 75 11.93 -16.84 4.66
CA PRO A 75 10.84 -16.10 4.01
C PRO A 75 9.45 -16.56 4.46
N LEU A 76 9.26 -17.87 4.68
CA LEU A 76 7.99 -18.42 5.15
C LEU A 76 7.67 -17.97 6.59
N LYS A 77 8.66 -17.62 7.42
CA LYS A 77 8.39 -17.02 8.74
C LYS A 77 7.66 -15.67 8.66
N PHE A 78 7.66 -15.02 7.50
CA PHE A 78 6.87 -13.81 7.22
C PHE A 78 5.47 -14.10 6.68
N ALA A 79 5.22 -15.30 6.15
CA ALA A 79 3.93 -15.72 5.60
C ALA A 79 3.07 -16.40 6.68
N ARG A 80 2.64 -15.62 7.68
CA ARG A 80 1.76 -16.07 8.78
C ARG A 80 0.42 -15.35 8.78
N TRP A 81 -0.58 -15.93 9.44
CA TRP A 81 -1.94 -15.43 9.54
C TRP A 81 -2.53 -15.20 8.15
N ASP A 82 -3.26 -14.10 7.98
CA ASP A 82 -3.84 -13.63 6.73
C ASP A 82 -2.87 -13.64 5.53
N SER A 83 -1.55 -13.51 5.75
CA SER A 83 -0.59 -13.53 4.63
C SER A 83 -0.43 -14.86 3.92
N ILE A 84 -0.86 -15.97 4.54
CA ILE A 84 -0.91 -17.26 3.86
C ILE A 84 -1.89 -17.22 2.68
N TYR A 85 -3.01 -16.52 2.81
CA TYR A 85 -4.01 -16.41 1.76
C TYR A 85 -3.47 -15.61 0.58
N TYR A 86 -2.75 -14.50 0.84
CA TYR A 86 -2.13 -13.74 -0.24
C TYR A 86 -1.12 -14.56 -1.04
N VAL A 87 -0.33 -15.40 -0.36
CA VAL A 87 0.64 -16.31 -1.02
C VAL A 87 -0.10 -17.39 -1.81
N ASP A 88 -1.09 -18.05 -1.22
CA ASP A 88 -1.82 -19.15 -1.86
C ASP A 88 -2.63 -18.69 -3.08
N ILE A 89 -3.36 -17.57 -2.95
CA ILE A 89 -4.12 -16.95 -4.05
C ILE A 89 -3.15 -16.51 -5.17
N ALA A 90 -1.96 -16.03 -4.82
CA ALA A 90 -1.01 -15.60 -5.85
C ALA A 90 -0.52 -16.78 -6.71
N GLU A 91 -0.42 -17.98 -6.14
CA GLU A 91 0.05 -19.19 -6.82
C GLU A 91 -1.04 -19.93 -7.58
N LYS A 92 -2.23 -20.03 -6.99
CA LYS A 92 -3.33 -20.88 -7.46
C LYS A 92 -4.49 -20.08 -8.08
N GLY A 93 -4.52 -18.77 -7.85
CA GLY A 93 -5.68 -17.94 -8.15
C GLY A 93 -6.77 -18.06 -7.09
N TYR A 94 -7.90 -17.40 -7.33
CA TYR A 94 -9.07 -17.50 -6.47
C TYR A 94 -9.77 -18.83 -6.68
N LEU A 95 -9.78 -19.67 -5.64
CA LEU A 95 -10.44 -20.97 -5.60
C LEU A 95 -11.75 -20.91 -4.80
N PHE A 96 -11.79 -20.07 -3.77
CA PHE A 96 -12.95 -19.96 -2.87
C PHE A 96 -13.49 -18.53 -2.76
N GLU A 97 -14.75 -18.38 -2.36
CA GLU A 97 -15.40 -17.06 -2.25
C GLU A 97 -14.77 -16.21 -1.14
N GLN A 98 -14.48 -16.79 0.02
CA GLN A 98 -13.89 -16.06 1.16
C GLN A 98 -12.53 -15.44 0.84
N GLU A 99 -11.81 -16.00 -0.14
CA GLU A 99 -10.50 -15.48 -0.55
C GLU A 99 -10.60 -14.06 -1.11
N TRP A 100 -11.76 -13.65 -1.63
CA TRP A 100 -12.00 -12.30 -2.14
C TRP A 100 -11.86 -11.23 -1.04
N ALA A 101 -11.92 -11.59 0.25
CA ALA A 101 -11.53 -10.68 1.33
C ALA A 101 -10.08 -10.18 1.20
N PHE A 102 -9.19 -10.99 0.63
CA PHE A 102 -7.77 -10.71 0.46
C PHE A 102 -7.49 -10.01 -0.88
N GLY A 103 -8.06 -8.82 -1.03
CA GLY A 103 -7.63 -7.77 -1.97
C GLY A 103 -7.13 -8.18 -3.36
N TRP A 104 -8.03 -8.22 -4.35
CA TRP A 104 -7.73 -8.60 -5.74
C TRP A 104 -6.52 -7.88 -6.36
N GLY A 105 -6.37 -6.58 -6.09
CA GLY A 105 -5.27 -5.80 -6.65
C GLY A 105 -3.89 -6.26 -6.19
N TYR A 106 -3.75 -6.68 -4.93
CA TYR A 106 -2.46 -7.12 -4.40
C TYR A 106 -2.13 -8.55 -4.79
N THR A 107 -3.10 -9.47 -4.69
CA THR A 107 -2.92 -10.85 -5.13
C THR A 107 -2.59 -10.91 -6.62
N LYS A 108 -3.26 -10.12 -7.46
CA LYS A 108 -2.96 -10.04 -8.89
C LYS A 108 -1.56 -9.51 -9.16
N LEU A 109 -1.12 -8.47 -8.44
CA LEU A 109 0.23 -7.94 -8.55
C LEU A 109 1.27 -9.01 -8.17
N LEU A 110 1.05 -9.72 -7.07
CA LEU A 110 1.93 -10.79 -6.61
C LEU A 110 1.99 -11.94 -7.63
N SER A 111 0.84 -12.39 -8.16
CA SER A 111 0.78 -13.41 -9.22
C SER A 111 1.57 -13.03 -10.48
N ILE A 112 1.60 -11.74 -10.86
CA ILE A 112 2.38 -11.28 -12.03
C ILE A 112 3.88 -11.51 -11.80
N PHE A 113 4.39 -11.18 -10.60
CA PHE A 113 5.79 -11.42 -10.27
C PHE A 113 6.11 -12.92 -10.19
N VAL A 114 5.24 -13.71 -9.57
CA VAL A 114 5.39 -15.17 -9.49
C VAL A 114 5.39 -15.80 -10.89
N ALA A 115 4.49 -15.37 -11.78
CA ALA A 115 4.47 -15.80 -13.18
C ALA A 115 5.77 -15.42 -13.92
N GLY A 116 6.33 -14.23 -13.64
CA GLY A 116 7.62 -13.81 -14.18
C GLY A 116 8.77 -14.74 -13.76
N ILE A 117 8.79 -15.18 -12.51
CA ILE A 117 9.79 -16.17 -12.01
C ILE A 117 9.63 -17.49 -12.76
N ARG A 118 8.40 -18.00 -12.90
CA ARG A 118 8.12 -19.24 -13.66
C ARG A 118 8.62 -19.15 -15.10
N LEU A 119 8.36 -18.01 -15.77
CA LEU A 119 8.80 -17.78 -17.15
C LEU A 119 10.32 -17.72 -17.29
N SER A 120 11.03 -17.27 -16.26
CA SER A 120 12.51 -17.29 -16.23
C SER A 120 13.12 -18.67 -15.91
N GLY A 121 12.29 -19.71 -15.73
CA GLY A 121 12.74 -21.05 -15.33
C GLY A 121 13.10 -21.17 -13.85
N GLY A 122 12.71 -20.19 -13.03
CA GLY A 122 12.90 -20.22 -11.58
C GLY A 122 11.84 -21.06 -10.87
N ASP A 123 12.20 -21.62 -9.72
CA ASP A 123 11.25 -22.32 -8.85
C ASP A 123 10.30 -21.31 -8.19
N ALA A 124 9.01 -21.49 -8.44
CA ALA A 124 7.94 -20.57 -8.05
C ALA A 124 6.99 -21.22 -7.05
N GLY A 125 7.58 -21.77 -5.98
CA GLY A 125 6.86 -22.32 -4.83
C GLY A 125 6.65 -21.32 -3.69
N PRO A 126 5.98 -21.74 -2.60
CA PRO A 126 5.49 -20.84 -1.56
C PRO A 126 6.55 -19.96 -0.89
N ALA A 127 7.76 -20.50 -0.69
CA ALA A 127 8.86 -19.74 -0.11
C ALA A 127 9.34 -18.60 -1.04
N SER A 128 9.36 -18.85 -2.35
CA SER A 128 9.71 -17.83 -3.34
C SER A 128 8.63 -16.74 -3.44
N THR A 129 7.36 -17.13 -3.43
CA THR A 129 6.21 -16.22 -3.44
C THR A 129 6.19 -15.35 -2.18
N ALA A 130 6.44 -15.95 -1.00
CA ALA A 130 6.59 -15.21 0.26
C ALA A 130 7.75 -14.22 0.20
N MET A 131 8.90 -14.61 -0.38
CA MET A 131 10.04 -13.70 -0.56
C MET A 131 9.69 -12.51 -1.45
N VAL A 132 9.02 -12.75 -2.59
CA VAL A 132 8.52 -11.68 -3.46
C VAL A 132 7.61 -10.73 -2.69
N GLY A 133 6.68 -11.28 -1.90
CA GLY A 133 5.79 -10.49 -1.04
C GLY A 133 6.55 -9.62 -0.03
N VAL A 134 7.57 -10.17 0.64
CA VAL A 134 8.43 -9.43 1.59
C VAL A 134 9.17 -8.28 0.90
N VAL A 135 9.80 -8.57 -0.24
CA VAL A 135 10.53 -7.56 -1.03
C VAL A 135 9.59 -6.47 -1.51
N LEU A 136 8.43 -6.85 -2.04
CA LEU A 136 7.40 -5.92 -2.51
C LEU A 136 6.91 -5.02 -1.37
N SER A 137 6.67 -5.59 -0.18
CA SER A 137 6.29 -4.85 1.02
C SER A 137 7.38 -3.86 1.48
N HIS A 138 8.66 -4.24 1.44
CA HIS A 138 9.76 -3.35 1.79
C HIS A 138 9.92 -2.20 0.78
N VAL A 139 9.92 -2.51 -0.52
CA VAL A 139 10.02 -1.49 -1.57
C VAL A 139 8.84 -0.52 -1.48
N ALA A 140 7.62 -1.04 -1.36
CA ALA A 140 6.43 -0.21 -1.22
C ALA A 140 6.47 0.66 0.04
N HIS A 141 6.82 0.10 1.19
CA HIS A 141 6.93 0.89 2.42
C HIS A 141 8.00 1.97 2.30
N TYR A 142 9.16 1.68 1.71
CA TYR A 142 10.22 2.67 1.49
C TYR A 142 9.74 3.82 0.59
N LEU A 143 9.11 3.49 -0.53
CA LEU A 143 8.55 4.49 -1.44
C LEU A 143 7.43 5.30 -0.75
N SER A 144 6.63 4.68 0.11
CA SER A 144 5.64 5.39 0.92
C SER A 144 6.27 6.38 1.89
N VAL A 145 7.41 6.06 2.50
CA VAL A 145 8.15 6.97 3.39
C VAL A 145 8.63 8.20 2.61
N LEU A 146 9.16 7.99 1.39
CA LEU A 146 9.58 9.10 0.52
C LEU A 146 8.38 9.94 0.04
N ALA A 147 7.28 9.30 -0.33
CA ALA A 147 6.05 9.97 -0.72
C ALA A 147 5.48 10.81 0.42
N LEU A 148 5.45 10.27 1.64
CA LEU A 148 5.00 10.98 2.84
C LEU A 148 5.90 12.20 3.12
N TYR A 149 7.23 12.04 3.06
CA TYR A 149 8.16 13.16 3.23
C TYR A 149 7.86 14.31 2.25
N ARG A 150 7.64 13.99 0.97
CA ARG A 150 7.33 14.97 -0.07
C ARG A 150 5.93 15.57 0.09
N LEU A 151 4.94 14.76 0.49
CA LEU A 151 3.59 15.22 0.79
C LEU A 151 3.58 16.21 1.96
N SER A 152 4.27 15.88 3.06
CA SER A 152 4.41 16.78 4.20
C SER A 152 5.04 18.11 3.79
N ALA A 153 6.04 18.09 2.89
CA ALA A 153 6.64 19.32 2.37
C ALA A 153 5.65 20.16 1.53
N ASN A 154 4.76 19.53 0.75
CA ASN A 154 3.70 20.23 0.02
C ASN A 154 2.69 20.90 0.96
N ILE A 155 2.39 20.28 2.11
CA ILE A 155 1.35 20.75 3.05
C ILE A 155 1.90 21.79 4.02
N PHE A 156 3.00 21.46 4.71
CA PHE A 156 3.56 22.28 5.79
C PHE A 156 4.62 23.27 5.30
N GLY A 157 5.12 23.11 4.07
CA GLY A 157 6.22 23.89 3.53
C GLY A 157 7.60 23.34 3.90
N HIS A 158 8.63 24.01 3.39
CA HIS A 158 10.03 23.63 3.57
C HIS A 158 10.94 24.86 3.66
N ALA A 159 10.44 25.96 4.25
CA ALA A 159 11.20 27.21 4.35
C ALA A 159 11.91 27.36 5.71
N THR A 160 11.32 26.82 6.78
CA THR A 160 11.86 26.94 8.15
C THR A 160 12.42 25.62 8.66
N ALA A 161 13.37 25.69 9.60
CA ALA A 161 13.94 24.50 10.25
C ALA A 161 12.85 23.64 10.93
N THR A 162 11.84 24.27 11.53
CA THR A 162 10.70 23.56 12.14
C THR A 162 9.88 22.80 11.11
N GLN A 163 9.61 23.39 9.94
CA GLN A 163 8.90 22.72 8.85
C GLN A 163 9.69 21.52 8.31
N HIS A 164 11.01 21.68 8.13
CA HIS A 164 11.89 20.58 7.73
C HIS A 164 11.85 19.43 8.72
N LEU A 165 11.90 19.77 10.02
CA LEU A 165 11.82 18.80 11.10
C LEU A 165 10.47 18.06 11.10
N ILE A 166 9.34 18.75 10.94
CA ILE A 166 8.02 18.11 10.87
C ILE A 166 7.95 17.12 9.71
N CYS A 167 8.42 17.50 8.52
CA CYS A 167 8.42 16.62 7.35
C CYS A 167 9.30 15.38 7.59
N PHE A 168 10.49 15.58 8.17
CA PHE A 168 11.40 14.50 8.49
C PHE A 168 10.83 13.55 9.56
N LEU A 169 10.29 14.10 10.65
CA LEU A 169 9.71 13.31 11.74
C LEU A 169 8.48 12.54 11.28
N SER A 170 7.62 13.12 10.44
CA SER A 170 6.47 12.41 9.88
C SER A 170 6.92 11.15 9.10
N ALA A 171 7.92 11.29 8.24
CA ALA A 171 8.47 10.17 7.49
C ALA A 171 9.20 9.16 8.39
N ALA A 172 9.98 9.63 9.37
CA ALA A 172 10.73 8.77 10.29
C ALA A 172 9.80 7.96 11.22
N LEU A 173 8.71 8.57 11.72
CA LEU A 173 7.71 7.88 12.52
C LEU A 173 6.96 6.81 11.72
N HIS A 174 6.73 7.06 10.42
CA HIS A 174 6.15 6.05 9.52
C HIS A 174 7.03 4.81 9.38
N ILE A 175 8.36 4.99 9.33
CA ILE A 175 9.33 3.86 9.31
C ILE A 175 9.11 2.93 10.50
N ILE A 176 9.03 3.49 11.70
CA ILE A 176 8.89 2.74 12.97
C ILE A 176 7.44 2.53 13.40
N SER A 177 6.50 2.57 12.45
CA SER A 177 5.07 2.46 12.77
C SER A 177 4.77 1.16 13.55
N PRO A 178 3.76 1.17 14.45
CA PRO A 178 3.39 0.00 15.25
C PRO A 178 3.02 -1.24 14.42
N ALA A 179 2.64 -1.05 13.15
CA ALA A 179 2.37 -2.14 12.22
C ALA A 179 3.61 -3.03 11.98
N GLY A 180 4.82 -2.51 12.19
CA GLY A 180 6.06 -3.30 12.33
C GLY A 180 6.25 -4.39 11.27
N ALA A 181 6.08 -5.65 11.69
CA ALA A 181 6.24 -6.83 10.85
C ALA A 181 5.20 -6.94 9.71
N PHE A 182 3.99 -6.40 9.87
CA PHE A 182 2.97 -6.40 8.81
C PHE A 182 3.40 -5.61 7.58
N LEU A 183 4.19 -4.54 7.77
CA LEU A 183 4.80 -3.77 6.66
C LEU A 183 6.05 -4.44 6.07
N SER A 184 6.36 -5.65 6.51
CA SER A 184 7.48 -6.47 6.04
C SER A 184 7.02 -7.82 5.51
N ALA A 185 5.81 -8.27 5.87
CA ALA A 185 5.23 -9.53 5.42
C ALA A 185 4.42 -9.36 4.12
N PRO A 186 4.03 -10.46 3.45
CA PRO A 186 3.23 -10.44 2.22
C PRO A 186 1.80 -9.93 2.46
N TYR A 187 1.65 -8.61 2.59
CA TYR A 187 0.43 -7.91 2.92
C TYR A 187 0.20 -6.73 1.97
N GLY A 188 -1.07 -6.40 1.73
CA GLY A 188 -1.45 -5.27 0.88
C GLY A 188 -1.17 -3.89 1.50
N GLU A 189 -0.95 -3.81 2.81
CA GLU A 189 -0.85 -2.59 3.62
C GLU A 189 0.24 -1.64 3.11
N SER A 190 1.46 -2.16 2.86
CA SER A 190 2.57 -1.35 2.33
C SER A 190 2.25 -0.80 0.94
N ILE A 191 1.57 -1.58 0.10
CA ILE A 191 1.18 -1.18 -1.26
C ILE A 191 0.10 -0.10 -1.23
N VAL A 192 -0.93 -0.28 -0.40
CA VAL A 192 -1.97 0.75 -0.18
C VAL A 192 -1.32 2.03 0.35
N SER A 193 -0.37 1.91 1.28
CA SER A 193 0.33 3.05 1.85
C SER A 193 1.04 3.88 0.78
N VAL A 194 1.86 3.26 -0.08
CA VAL A 194 2.55 4.00 -1.16
C VAL A 194 1.57 4.55 -2.19
N LEU A 195 0.55 3.79 -2.62
CA LEU A 195 -0.40 4.24 -3.62
C LEU A 195 -1.20 5.45 -3.11
N ASN A 196 -1.71 5.40 -1.88
CA ASN A 196 -2.44 6.52 -1.28
C ASN A 196 -1.53 7.72 -1.01
N MET A 197 -0.37 7.54 -0.37
CA MET A 197 0.53 8.67 -0.07
C MET A 197 1.05 9.33 -1.34
N THR A 198 1.38 8.56 -2.38
CA THR A 198 1.74 9.12 -3.69
C THR A 198 0.56 9.80 -4.36
N GLY A 199 -0.65 9.23 -4.26
CA GLY A 199 -1.89 9.86 -4.74
C GLY A 199 -2.13 11.22 -4.09
N PHE A 200 -2.02 11.32 -2.77
CA PHE A 200 -2.12 12.59 -2.04
C PHE A 200 -1.01 13.57 -2.41
N TYR A 201 0.22 13.09 -2.60
CA TYR A 201 1.34 13.91 -3.06
C TYR A 201 1.06 14.52 -4.44
N LEU A 202 0.57 13.72 -5.39
CA LEU A 202 0.23 14.21 -6.73
C LEU A 202 -0.99 15.14 -6.71
N TYR A 203 -2.01 14.82 -5.91
CA TYR A 203 -3.20 15.66 -5.75
C TYR A 203 -2.83 17.04 -5.19
N SER A 204 -2.07 17.09 -4.09
CA SER A 204 -1.57 18.37 -3.53
C SER A 204 -0.65 19.12 -4.49
N SER A 205 0.22 18.41 -5.22
CA SER A 205 1.06 18.99 -6.28
C SER A 205 0.25 19.56 -7.44
N SER A 206 -0.97 19.06 -7.68
CA SER A 206 -1.88 19.60 -8.70
C SER A 206 -2.42 20.97 -8.31
N LEU A 207 -2.75 21.17 -7.02
CA LEU A 207 -3.19 22.45 -6.48
C LEU A 207 -2.08 23.50 -6.54
N ILE A 208 -0.83 23.11 -6.31
CA ILE A 208 0.34 23.98 -6.48
C ILE A 208 0.52 24.36 -7.96
N ALA A 209 0.39 23.39 -8.88
CA ALA A 209 0.46 23.66 -10.31
C ALA A 209 -0.62 24.63 -10.78
N GLU A 210 -1.83 24.51 -10.23
CA GLU A 210 -2.93 25.43 -10.53
C GLU A 210 -2.64 26.86 -10.06
N ARG A 211 -2.10 27.04 -8.85
CA ARG A 211 -1.68 28.36 -8.35
C ARG A 211 -0.63 29.02 -9.24
N ASN A 212 0.22 28.22 -9.87
CA ASN A 212 1.25 28.67 -10.81
C ASN A 212 0.72 28.84 -12.25
N GLY A 213 -0.59 28.69 -12.49
CA GLY A 213 -1.21 28.84 -13.82
C GLY A 213 -1.04 27.64 -14.76
N ALA A 214 -0.44 26.54 -14.31
CA ALA A 214 -0.16 25.36 -15.13
C ALA A 214 -1.34 24.37 -15.16
N THR A 215 -2.42 24.75 -15.85
CA THR A 215 -3.70 24.00 -15.88
C THR A 215 -3.57 22.57 -16.41
N ARG A 216 -2.81 22.35 -17.50
CA ARG A 216 -2.59 21.01 -18.07
C ARG A 216 -1.86 20.09 -17.09
N LEU A 217 -0.85 20.62 -16.41
CA LEU A 217 -0.08 19.85 -15.42
C LEU A 217 -0.92 19.51 -14.19
N ARG A 218 -1.81 20.43 -13.77
CA ARG A 218 -2.83 20.13 -12.76
C ARG A 218 -3.67 18.93 -13.18
N ASP A 219 -4.26 18.97 -14.38
CA ASP A 219 -5.17 17.91 -14.83
C ASP A 219 -4.49 16.54 -14.91
N ILE A 220 -3.28 16.48 -15.46
CA ILE A 220 -2.50 15.24 -15.50
C ILE A 220 -2.26 14.70 -14.08
N ARG A 221 -1.88 15.57 -13.13
CA ARG A 221 -1.61 15.16 -11.74
C ARG A 221 -2.88 14.70 -11.01
N VAL A 222 -4.02 15.35 -11.23
CA VAL A 222 -5.32 14.94 -10.66
C VAL A 222 -5.77 13.59 -11.20
N LEU A 223 -5.66 13.36 -12.51
CA LEU A 223 -6.05 12.07 -13.08
C LEU A 223 -5.07 10.95 -12.68
N THR A 224 -3.78 11.26 -12.59
CA THR A 224 -2.79 10.29 -12.10
C THR A 224 -3.03 9.93 -10.64
N SER A 225 -3.39 10.90 -9.78
CA SER A 225 -3.75 10.58 -8.39
C SER A 225 -5.01 9.73 -8.30
N ALA A 226 -6.02 9.99 -9.15
CA ALA A 226 -7.22 9.16 -9.23
C ALA A 226 -6.90 7.70 -9.59
N VAL A 227 -6.01 7.47 -10.56
CA VAL A 227 -5.56 6.12 -10.95
C VAL A 227 -4.86 5.41 -9.78
N LEU A 228 -4.00 6.12 -9.03
CA LEU A 228 -3.34 5.55 -7.86
C LEU A 228 -4.33 5.21 -6.74
N PHE A 229 -5.32 6.05 -6.48
CA PHE A 229 -6.36 5.76 -5.50
C PHE A 229 -7.27 4.61 -5.94
N ALA A 230 -7.58 4.48 -7.23
CA ALA A 230 -8.30 3.33 -7.77
C ALA A 230 -7.50 2.03 -7.57
N ALA A 231 -6.19 2.06 -7.86
CA ALA A 231 -5.30 0.93 -7.61
C ALA A 231 -5.22 0.58 -6.11
N ALA A 232 -5.14 1.58 -5.23
CA ALA A 232 -5.17 1.37 -3.78
C ALA A 232 -6.50 0.72 -3.34
N THR A 233 -7.61 1.14 -3.94
CA THR A 233 -8.95 0.60 -3.67
C THR A 233 -9.08 -0.87 -4.09
N MET A 234 -8.48 -1.25 -5.23
CA MET A 234 -8.44 -2.66 -5.66
C MET A 234 -7.61 -3.53 -4.73
N VAL A 235 -6.55 -2.98 -4.13
CA VAL A 235 -5.73 -3.69 -3.14
C VAL A 235 -6.50 -3.83 -1.82
N ARG A 236 -7.14 -2.77 -1.35
CA ARG A 236 -8.04 -2.80 -0.19
C ARG A 236 -9.19 -1.83 -0.40
N SER A 237 -10.41 -2.29 -0.22
CA SER A 237 -11.64 -1.51 -0.45
C SER A 237 -11.70 -0.19 0.31
N ASN A 238 -11.06 -0.09 1.49
CA ASN A 238 -10.92 1.15 2.26
C ASN A 238 -10.24 2.30 1.47
N GLY A 239 -9.51 2.01 0.39
CA GLY A 239 -8.95 3.02 -0.50
C GLY A 239 -10.01 3.94 -1.14
N ILE A 240 -11.28 3.50 -1.22
CA ILE A 240 -12.39 4.29 -1.76
C ILE A 240 -12.58 5.63 -1.03
N LEU A 241 -12.18 5.69 0.24
CA LEU A 241 -12.27 6.89 1.07
C LEU A 241 -11.42 8.05 0.50
N SER A 242 -10.35 7.76 -0.25
CA SER A 242 -9.59 8.79 -0.97
C SER A 242 -10.43 9.51 -2.04
N GLY A 243 -11.53 8.91 -2.48
CA GLY A 243 -12.54 9.53 -3.36
C GLY A 243 -13.25 10.73 -2.74
N PHE A 244 -13.25 10.88 -1.40
CA PHE A 244 -13.83 12.06 -0.75
C PHE A 244 -13.17 13.37 -1.17
N LEU A 245 -11.88 13.36 -1.53
CA LEU A 245 -11.21 14.55 -2.06
C LEU A 245 -11.87 15.03 -3.36
N PHE A 246 -12.20 14.11 -4.27
CA PHE A 246 -12.83 14.43 -5.54
C PHE A 246 -14.28 14.86 -5.34
N ALA A 247 -15.01 14.18 -4.45
CA ALA A 247 -16.38 14.56 -4.11
C ALA A 247 -16.44 15.97 -3.50
N TYR A 248 -15.51 16.29 -2.60
CA TYR A 248 -15.38 17.61 -1.99
C TYR A 248 -15.06 18.69 -3.03
N ASP A 249 -14.03 18.49 -3.86
CA ASP A 249 -13.67 19.45 -4.92
C ASP A 249 -14.83 19.64 -5.91
N ALA A 250 -15.52 18.57 -6.29
CA ALA A 250 -16.69 18.65 -7.17
C ALA A 250 -17.82 19.49 -6.55
N ALA A 251 -18.12 19.28 -5.27
CA ALA A 251 -19.13 20.05 -4.55
C ALA A 251 -18.76 21.55 -4.47
N VAL A 252 -17.50 21.87 -4.15
CA VAL A 252 -17.00 23.25 -4.11
C VAL A 252 -17.08 23.92 -5.49
N LEU A 253 -16.71 23.21 -6.55
CA LEU A 253 -16.77 23.73 -7.93
C LEU A 253 -18.21 23.89 -8.41
N ALA A 254 -19.11 22.96 -8.11
CA ALA A 254 -20.53 23.06 -8.44
C ALA A 254 -21.16 24.27 -7.72
N TRP A 255 -20.86 24.46 -6.44
CA TRP A 255 -21.31 25.63 -5.68
C TRP A 255 -20.79 26.94 -6.25
N LYS A 256 -19.52 26.97 -6.69
CA LYS A 256 -18.93 28.14 -7.36
C LYS A 256 -19.63 28.47 -8.68
N ILE A 257 -19.98 27.45 -9.48
CA ILE A 257 -20.74 27.64 -10.74
C ILE A 257 -22.13 28.18 -10.43
N LEU A 258 -22.81 27.66 -9.42
CA LEU A 258 -24.15 28.10 -9.03
C LEU A 258 -24.17 29.57 -8.55
N THR A 259 -23.17 29.98 -7.76
CA THR A 259 -23.14 31.31 -7.13
C THR A 259 -22.49 32.40 -7.99
N LYS A 260 -21.48 32.07 -8.78
CA LYS A 260 -20.69 33.04 -9.57
C LYS A 260 -20.86 32.89 -11.08
N GLY A 261 -21.69 31.94 -11.50
CA GLY A 261 -21.89 31.60 -12.91
C GLY A 261 -20.84 30.64 -13.46
N PRO A 262 -21.15 29.97 -14.59
CA PRO A 262 -20.23 29.05 -15.25
C PRO A 262 -19.10 29.80 -15.97
N THR A 263 -17.87 29.35 -15.79
CA THR A 263 -16.74 29.71 -16.66
C THR A 263 -16.19 28.45 -17.30
N LEU A 264 -15.68 28.54 -18.54
CA LEU A 264 -15.13 27.39 -19.27
C LEU A 264 -14.07 26.66 -18.45
N HIS A 265 -13.18 27.40 -17.79
CA HIS A 265 -12.17 26.83 -16.89
C HIS A 265 -12.80 26.03 -15.73
N THR A 266 -13.85 26.55 -15.10
CA THR A 266 -14.50 25.88 -13.96
C THR A 266 -15.27 24.65 -14.42
N ILE A 267 -15.91 24.69 -15.60
CA ILE A 267 -16.59 23.54 -16.20
C ILE A 267 -15.60 22.43 -16.53
N VAL A 268 -14.49 22.76 -17.22
CA VAL A 268 -13.45 21.77 -17.56
C VAL A 268 -12.83 21.17 -16.30
N ARG A 269 -12.53 22.00 -15.29
CA ARG A 269 -12.00 21.50 -14.00
C ARG A 269 -13.00 20.56 -13.32
N LEU A 270 -14.28 20.91 -13.28
CA LEU A 270 -15.32 20.04 -12.71
C LEU A 270 -15.40 18.71 -13.47
N ALA A 271 -15.37 18.74 -14.80
CA ALA A 271 -15.37 17.52 -15.61
C ALA A 271 -14.17 16.61 -15.30
N VAL A 272 -12.96 17.17 -15.18
CA VAL A 272 -11.75 16.41 -14.81
C VAL A 272 -11.88 15.78 -13.41
N ILE A 273 -12.44 16.52 -12.44
CA ILE A 273 -12.65 16.01 -11.08
C ILE A 273 -13.71 14.89 -11.08
N ILE A 274 -14.81 15.02 -11.82
CA ILE A 274 -15.83 13.97 -11.95
C ILE A 274 -15.22 12.72 -12.58
N VAL A 275 -14.49 12.87 -13.69
CA VAL A 275 -13.77 11.74 -14.33
C VAL A 275 -12.80 11.09 -13.34
N GLY A 276 -12.04 11.89 -12.58
CA GLY A 276 -11.18 11.39 -11.51
C GLY A 276 -11.95 10.60 -10.45
N GLY A 277 -13.08 11.11 -9.97
CA GLY A 277 -13.95 10.41 -9.02
C GLY A 277 -14.47 9.07 -9.56
N CYS A 278 -14.89 9.03 -10.84
CA CYS A 278 -15.29 7.79 -11.51
C CYS A 278 -14.13 6.78 -11.61
N ILE A 279 -12.91 7.24 -11.90
CA ILE A 279 -11.72 6.39 -11.90
C ILE A 279 -11.51 5.78 -10.50
N VAL A 280 -11.59 6.57 -9.42
CA VAL A 280 -11.48 6.03 -8.05
C VAL A 280 -12.57 4.98 -7.79
N GLY A 281 -13.82 5.29 -8.14
CA GLY A 281 -14.95 4.36 -7.99
C GLY A 281 -14.78 3.05 -8.76
N SER A 282 -14.12 3.09 -9.93
CA SER A 282 -13.82 1.89 -10.71
C SER A 282 -12.95 0.89 -9.94
N GLY A 283 -12.11 1.36 -9.01
CA GLY A 283 -11.29 0.50 -8.16
C GLY A 283 -12.11 -0.40 -7.21
N MET A 284 -13.33 0.01 -6.86
CA MET A 284 -14.27 -0.81 -6.09
C MET A 284 -15.11 -1.71 -7.01
N ILE A 285 -15.48 -1.22 -8.19
CA ILE A 285 -16.37 -1.93 -9.13
C ILE A 285 -15.65 -3.08 -9.82
N ILE A 286 -14.38 -2.90 -10.23
CA ILE A 286 -13.65 -3.91 -11.02
C ILE A 286 -13.53 -5.25 -10.28
N PRO A 287 -13.05 -5.32 -9.02
CA PRO A 287 -12.97 -6.61 -8.31
C PRO A 287 -14.35 -7.26 -8.12
N GLN A 288 -15.37 -6.47 -7.78
CA GLN A 288 -16.74 -6.95 -7.62
C GLN A 288 -17.30 -7.57 -8.91
N PHE A 289 -17.06 -6.90 -10.05
CA PHE A 289 -17.46 -7.39 -11.36
C PHE A 289 -16.73 -8.68 -11.74
N LEU A 290 -15.43 -8.78 -11.47
CA LEU A 290 -14.65 -10.00 -11.74
C LEU A 290 -15.16 -11.19 -10.90
N ALA A 291 -15.49 -10.97 -9.63
CA ALA A 291 -16.10 -12.00 -8.79
C ALA A 291 -17.48 -12.41 -9.30
N TYR A 292 -18.31 -11.42 -9.68
CA TYR A 292 -19.63 -11.68 -10.25
C TYR A 292 -19.53 -12.53 -11.52
N ARG A 293 -18.58 -12.23 -12.41
CA ARG A 293 -18.34 -13.05 -13.61
C ARG A 293 -17.90 -14.48 -13.28
N MET A 294 -17.17 -14.67 -12.19
CA MET A 294 -16.66 -15.97 -11.77
C MET A 294 -17.75 -16.87 -11.17
N TYR A 295 -18.65 -16.31 -10.37
CA TYR A 295 -19.60 -17.09 -9.57
C TYR A 295 -21.06 -16.97 -9.99
N CYS A 296 -21.46 -15.85 -10.61
CA CYS A 296 -22.86 -15.58 -10.94
C CYS A 296 -23.21 -15.81 -12.42
N LEU A 297 -22.20 -15.91 -13.30
CA LEU A 297 -22.40 -16.18 -14.73
C LEU A 297 -22.08 -17.62 -15.12
N SER A 298 -21.56 -18.44 -14.21
CA SER A 298 -21.37 -19.87 -14.45
C SER A 298 -22.69 -20.62 -14.31
N GLU A 299 -22.93 -21.65 -15.11
CA GLU A 299 -24.17 -22.45 -15.14
C GLU A 299 -24.43 -23.30 -13.88
N SER A 300 -23.51 -23.27 -12.92
CA SER A 300 -23.65 -23.91 -11.61
C SER A 300 -24.53 -23.08 -10.67
N ASP A 301 -25.25 -23.75 -9.76
CA ASP A 301 -26.12 -23.18 -8.72
C ASP A 301 -25.81 -21.72 -8.35
N LEU A 302 -26.74 -20.82 -8.72
CA LEU A 302 -26.65 -19.38 -8.47
C LEU A 302 -26.43 -19.11 -6.99
N ARG A 303 -25.33 -18.41 -6.66
CA ARG A 303 -25.02 -18.04 -5.28
C ARG A 303 -26.03 -17.00 -4.78
N PRO A 304 -26.48 -17.05 -3.51
CA PRO A 304 -27.55 -16.17 -3.01
C PRO A 304 -27.29 -14.67 -3.17
N TRP A 305 -26.03 -14.25 -3.13
CA TRP A 305 -25.64 -12.85 -3.29
C TRP A 305 -25.71 -12.35 -4.73
N CYS A 306 -25.81 -13.24 -5.72
CA CYS A 306 -26.03 -12.89 -7.12
C CYS A 306 -27.43 -12.30 -7.36
N GLU A 307 -28.41 -12.63 -6.50
CA GLU A 307 -29.80 -12.15 -6.58
C GLU A 307 -30.04 -10.86 -5.79
N TRP A 308 -29.03 -10.36 -5.06
CA TRP A 308 -29.15 -9.10 -4.33
C TRP A 308 -29.35 -7.93 -5.29
N THR A 309 -30.06 -6.89 -4.84
CA THR A 309 -30.31 -5.67 -5.63
C THR A 309 -29.01 -5.02 -6.11
N LEU A 310 -27.96 -5.10 -5.29
CA LEU A 310 -26.59 -4.79 -5.66
C LEU A 310 -25.70 -5.98 -5.29
N PRO A 311 -25.35 -6.86 -6.25
CA PRO A 311 -24.48 -7.99 -5.99
C PRO A 311 -23.12 -7.53 -5.46
N SER A 312 -22.67 -8.14 -4.36
CA SER A 312 -21.44 -7.75 -3.69
C SER A 312 -20.76 -8.97 -3.08
N ILE A 313 -19.64 -9.40 -3.68
CA ILE A 313 -18.83 -10.47 -3.11
C ILE A 313 -18.31 -10.05 -1.73
N TYR A 314 -17.89 -8.80 -1.55
CA TYR A 314 -17.41 -8.32 -0.26
C TYR A 314 -18.49 -8.34 0.83
N GLY A 315 -19.73 -7.98 0.47
CA GLY A 315 -20.85 -8.02 1.40
C GLY A 315 -21.23 -9.46 1.77
N TRP A 316 -21.20 -10.37 0.79
CA TRP A 316 -21.43 -11.79 1.02
C TRP A 316 -20.36 -12.41 1.91
N VAL A 317 -19.10 -12.20 1.55
CA VAL A 317 -17.92 -12.63 2.28
C VAL A 317 -18.04 -12.21 3.75
N GLN A 318 -18.26 -10.92 4.01
CA GLN A 318 -18.40 -10.35 5.36
C GLN A 318 -19.60 -10.88 6.16
N ASN A 319 -20.67 -11.34 5.51
CA ASN A 319 -21.90 -11.82 6.19
C ASN A 319 -21.89 -13.34 6.40
N HIS A 320 -21.30 -14.09 5.46
CA HIS A 320 -21.37 -15.55 5.46
C HIS A 320 -20.16 -16.22 6.13
N TYR A 321 -18.98 -15.61 6.03
CA TYR A 321 -17.72 -16.22 6.49
C TYR A 321 -17.09 -15.54 7.71
N TRP A 322 -17.55 -14.33 8.08
CA TRP A 322 -17.13 -13.57 9.25
C TRP A 322 -18.34 -13.16 10.08
#